data_AF-A0A447RX82-F1
#
_entry.id   AF-A0A447RX82-F1
#
_cell.length_a   1.000
_cell.length_b   1.000
_cell.length_c   1.000
_cell.angle_alpha   90.00
_cell.angle_beta   90.00
_cell.angle_gamma   90.00
#
_symmetry.space_group_name_H-M   'P 1'
#
loop_
_entity.id
_entity.type
_entity.pdbx_description
1 polymer ?
#
loop_
_entity_poly.entity_id
_entity_poly.type
_entity_poly.pdbx_seq_one_letter_code
_entity_poly.pdbx_strand_id
1 'polypeptide(L)' 'MIHTARRRFPALPVLLISGQDLRPAQNPALPEVEWLRKPFTRAQLAQALSAAYARI' A
#
# COMPACT_ATOMS: atom_id res chain seq x y z
N MET A 1 2.21 5.93 -10.15
CA MET A 1 1.83 4.53 -10.45
C MET A 1 0.55 4.10 -9.73
N ILE A 2 0.48 4.17 -8.40
CA ILE A 2 -0.68 3.74 -7.58
C ILE A 2 -2.03 4.39 -7.95
N HIS A 3 -2.03 5.69 -8.27
CA HIS A 3 -3.21 6.42 -8.74
C HIS A 3 -3.77 5.85 -10.06
N THR A 4 -2.89 5.36 -10.95
CA THR A 4 -3.30 4.74 -12.22
C THR A 4 -3.98 3.40 -11.98
N ALA A 5 -3.44 2.57 -11.07
CA ALA A 5 -4.04 1.29 -10.71
C ALA A 5 -5.45 1.45 -10.13
N ARG A 6 -5.63 2.39 -9.18
CA ARG A 6 -6.96 2.67 -8.60
C ARG A 6 -7.98 3.16 -9.61
N ARG A 7 -7.58 3.97 -10.59
CA ARG A 7 -8.48 4.44 -11.66
C ARG A 7 -8.85 3.34 -12.65
N ARG A 8 -7.91 2.46 -12.98
CA ARG A 8 -8.13 1.40 -13.99
C ARG A 8 -8.87 0.20 -13.42
N PHE A 9 -8.68 -0.10 -12.14
CA PHE A 9 -9.25 -1.26 -11.47
C PHE A 9 -9.79 -0.90 -10.07
N PRO A 10 -10.91 -0.15 -9.98
CA PRO A 10 -11.40 0.38 -8.70
C PRO A 10 -11.83 -0.70 -7.71
N ALA A 11 -12.21 -1.90 -8.20
CA ALA A 11 -12.65 -3.02 -7.37
C ALA A 11 -11.51 -3.93 -6.89
N LEU A 12 -10.25 -3.64 -7.23
CA LEU A 12 -9.12 -4.45 -6.77
C LEU A 12 -8.54 -3.87 -5.47
N PRO A 13 -8.29 -4.71 -4.44
CA PRO A 13 -7.60 -4.26 -3.25
C PRO A 13 -6.16 -3.89 -3.60
N VAL A 14 -5.69 -2.79 -3.02
CA VAL A 14 -4.36 -2.26 -3.32
C VAL A 14 -3.54 -2.22 -2.03
N LEU A 15 -2.40 -2.92 -2.04
CA LEU A 15 -1.40 -2.89 -0.99
C LEU A 15 -0.15 -2.17 -1.51
N LEU A 16 0.27 -1.10 -0.83
CA LEU A 16 1.55 -0.45 -1.12
C LEU A 16 2.65 -1.07 -0.27
N ILE A 17 3.61 -1.71 -0.93
CA ILE A 17 4.82 -2.22 -0.29
C ILE A 17 5.97 -1.24 -0.51
N SER A 18 6.47 -0.61 0.56
CA SER A 18 7.58 0.35 0.48
C SER A 18 8.78 -0.10 1.30
N GLY A 19 9.99 0.15 0.77
CA GLY A 19 11.26 -0.03 1.48
C GLY A 19 11.89 1.32 1.79
N GLN A 20 12.15 1.57 3.07
CA GLN A 20 12.67 2.82 3.66
C GLN A 20 11.76 4.05 3.52
N ASP A 21 11.54 4.72 4.65
CA ASP A 21 10.78 5.97 4.78
C ASP A 21 11.69 7.18 4.52
N LEU A 22 12.60 7.08 3.52
CA LEU A 22 13.43 8.21 3.08
C LEU A 22 12.53 9.19 2.33
N ARG A 23 11.71 9.92 3.09
CA ARG A 23 10.86 10.97 2.56
C ARG A 23 11.76 12.14 2.15
N PRO A 24 11.82 12.53 0.88
CA PRO A 24 12.28 13.88 0.56
C PRO A 24 11.35 14.87 1.27
N ALA A 25 11.89 16.02 1.71
CA ALA A 25 11.17 17.03 2.49
C ALA A 25 9.86 17.52 1.84
N GLN A 26 9.68 17.28 0.54
CA GLN A 26 8.44 17.45 -0.20
C GLN A 26 7.81 16.08 -0.44
N ASN A 27 7.03 15.59 0.54
CA ASN A 27 6.34 14.32 0.42
C ASN A 27 4.92 14.57 -0.08
N PRO A 28 4.59 14.28 -1.36
CA PRO A 28 3.20 14.34 -1.80
C PRO A 28 2.36 13.41 -0.91
N ALA A 29 1.11 13.82 -0.64
CA ALA A 29 0.20 13.05 0.17
C ALA A 29 0.15 11.61 -0.35
N LEU A 30 0.48 10.70 0.55
CA LEU A 30 0.49 9.29 0.27
C LEU A 30 -0.95 8.82 0.05
N PRO A 31 -1.20 7.91 -0.90
CA PRO A 31 -2.56 7.43 -1.13
C PRO A 31 -3.09 6.69 0.09
N GLU A 32 -4.38 6.85 0.36
CA GLU A 32 -5.13 6.11 1.38
C GLU A 32 -5.35 4.64 0.98
N VAL A 33 -4.26 3.89 0.88
CA VAL A 33 -4.22 2.43 0.66
C VAL A 33 -3.60 1.76 1.88
N GLU A 34 -3.62 0.42 1.94
CA GLU A 34 -2.91 -0.32 2.99
C GLU A 34 -1.38 -0.27 2.75
N TRP A 35 -0.60 -0.29 3.83
CA TRP A 35 0.86 -0.10 3.78
C TRP A 35 1.62 -1.25 4.42
N LEU A 36 2.60 -1.80 3.71
CA LEU A 36 3.54 -2.78 4.26
C LEU A 36 4.98 -2.30 4.10
N ARG A 37 5.64 -2.07 5.24
CA ARG A 37 7.04 -1.60 5.30
C ARG A 37 8.01 -2.77 5.30
N LYS A 38 9.09 -2.67 4.52
CA LYS A 38 10.19 -3.64 4.53
C LYS A 38 11.19 -3.33 5.67
N PRO A 39 11.84 -4.36 6.26
CA PRO A 39 11.57 -5.78 6.06
C PRO A 39 10.27 -6.20 6.76
N PHE A 40 9.59 -7.22 6.21
CA PHE A 40 8.38 -7.79 6.80
C PHE A 40 8.45 -9.32 6.81
N THR A 41 7.71 -9.93 7.73
CA THR A 41 7.50 -11.36 7.82
C THR A 41 6.35 -11.81 6.90
N ARG A 42 6.26 -13.12 6.66
CA ARG A 42 5.12 -13.71 5.94
C ARG A 42 3.78 -13.43 6.64
N ALA A 43 3.77 -13.45 7.97
CA ALA A 43 2.57 -13.13 8.75
C ALA A 43 2.13 -11.67 8.56
N GLN A 44 3.09 -10.73 8.55
CA GLN A 44 2.82 -9.32 8.28
C GLN A 44 2.28 -9.09 6.85
N LEU A 45 2.80 -9.83 5.87
CA LEU A 45 2.25 -9.80 4.51
C LEU A 45 0.82 -10.34 4.45
N ALA A 46 0.53 -11.47 5.10
CA ALA A 46 -0.82 -12.05 5.13
C ALA A 46 -1.82 -11.10 5.80
N GLN A 47 -1.41 -10.45 6.90
CA GLN A 47 -2.25 -9.48 7.60
C GLN A 47 -2.53 -8.25 6.74
N ALA A 48 -1.51 -7.70 6.07
CA ALA A 48 -1.66 -6.54 5.18
C ALA A 48 -2.55 -6.86 3.96
N LEU A 49 -2.46 -8.08 3.42
CA LEU A 49 -3.37 -8.54 2.37
C LEU A 49 -4.81 -8.62 2.87
N SER A 50 -5.04 -9.24 4.02
CA SER A 50 -6.38 -9.34 4.63
C SER A 50 -6.99 -7.95 4.86
N ALA A 51 -6.20 -7.01 5.40
CA ALA A 51 -6.62 -5.63 5.61
C ALA A 51 -6.96 -4.91 4.30
N ALA A 52 -6.18 -5.11 3.22
CA ALA A 52 -6.47 -4.51 1.92
C ALA A 52 -7.81 -4.99 1.33
N TYR A 53 -8.14 -6.28 1.49
CA TYR A 53 -9.42 -6.84 1.04
C TYR A 53 -10.63 -6.32 1.83
N ALA A 54 -10.48 -6.04 3.13
CA ALA A 54 -11.55 -5.54 3.98
C ALA A 54 -11.93 -4.06 3.71
N ARG A 55 -11.18 -3.34 2.87
CA ARG A 55 -11.39 -1.92 2.55
C ARG A 55 -12.16 -1.68 1.23
N ILE A 56 -12.57 -2.74 0.55
CA ILE A 56 -13.40 -2.67 -0.67
C ILE A 56 -14.87 -2.63 -0.30
#